data_AF-A0A963HAY9-F1
#
_entry.id   AF-A0A963HAY9-F1
#
_cell.length_a   1.000
_cell.length_b   1.000
_cell.length_c   1.000
_cell.angle_alpha   90.00
_cell.angle_beta   90.00
_cell.angle_gamma   90.00
#
_symmetry.space_group_name_H-M   'P 1'
#
loop_
_entity.id
_entity.type
_entity.pdbx_description
1 polymer ?
#
loop_
_entity_poly.entity_id
_entity_poly.type
_entity_poly.pdbx_seq_one_letter_code
_entity_poly.pdbx_strand_id
1 'polypeptide(L)'
;MLALPYWRLSGYYFFYFAFIGAFSPYFGLYLQSLSFSAWDIGLLMSQMQLMRLFAPYLWGALADRLGRRLAIVRLAALLSLLGFSSFFAVRSFEAMLVAMALLAFFWSAALP
;
A
#
# COMPACT_ATOMS: atom_id res chain seq x y z
N MET A 1 -2.66 -26.12 -22.62
CA MET A 1 -2.07 -25.25 -21.59
C MET A 1 -2.66 -23.85 -21.80
N LEU A 2 -3.36 -23.29 -20.81
CA LEU A 2 -3.88 -21.92 -20.90
C LEU A 2 -2.71 -20.96 -21.11
N ALA A 3 -2.75 -20.13 -22.15
CA ALA A 3 -1.75 -19.10 -22.38
C ALA A 3 -1.81 -18.11 -21.20
N LEU A 4 -0.83 -18.20 -20.29
CA LEU A 4 -0.71 -17.25 -19.20
C LEU A 4 -0.55 -15.84 -19.78
N PRO A 5 -1.23 -14.82 -19.24
CA PRO A 5 -1.12 -13.45 -19.73
C PRO A 5 0.22 -12.82 -19.32
N TYR A 6 1.31 -13.32 -19.90
CA TYR A 6 2.71 -13.05 -19.52
C TYR A 6 3.00 -11.56 -19.38
N TRP A 7 2.75 -10.77 -20.43
CA TRP A 7 3.04 -9.33 -20.44
C TRP A 7 2.28 -8.54 -19.37
N ARG A 8 1.01 -8.90 -19.11
CA ARG A 8 0.17 -8.21 -18.11
C ARG A 8 0.63 -8.52 -16.70
N LEU A 9 1.01 -9.77 -16.44
CA LEU A 9 1.49 -10.21 -15.14
C LEU A 9 2.89 -9.66 -14.85
N SER A 10 3.81 -9.73 -15.82
CA SER A 10 5.16 -9.17 -15.70
C SER A 10 5.12 -7.67 -15.45
N GLY A 11 4.28 -6.92 -16.18
CA GLY A 11 4.10 -5.49 -15.93
C GLY A 11 3.58 -5.19 -14.54
N TYR A 12 2.59 -5.97 -14.06
CA TYR A 12 2.08 -5.83 -12.70
C TYR A 12 3.15 -6.02 -11.63
N TYR A 13 3.91 -7.12 -11.70
CA TYR A 13 5.00 -7.38 -10.76
C TYR A 13 6.12 -6.34 -10.86
N PHE A 14 6.47 -5.90 -12.07
CA PHE A 14 7.47 -4.86 -12.27
C PHE A 14 7.10 -3.58 -11.50
N PHE A 15 5.90 -3.04 -11.70
CA PHE A 15 5.48 -1.81 -11.00
C PHE A 15 5.33 -2.03 -9.50
N TYR A 16 4.82 -3.19 -9.08
CA TYR A 16 4.70 -3.54 -7.68
C TYR A 16 6.06 -3.53 -6.96
N PHE A 17 7.06 -4.22 -7.52
CA PHE A 17 8.40 -4.25 -6.93
C PHE A 17 9.17 -2.95 -7.11
N ALA A 18 8.97 -2.22 -8.21
CA ALA A 18 9.55 -0.89 -8.40
C ALA A 18 9.07 0.08 -7.30
N PHE A 19 7.77 0.05 -6.97
CA PHE A 19 7.24 0.83 -5.86
C PHE A 19 7.89 0.44 -4.53
N ILE A 20 7.94 -0.86 -4.20
CA ILE A 20 8.57 -1.33 -2.95
C ILE A 20 10.05 -0.91 -2.87
N GLY A 21 10.78 -1.05 -3.98
CA GLY A 21 12.19 -0.70 -4.10
C GLY A 21 12.46 0.79 -3.94
N ALA A 22 11.54 1.66 -4.36
CA ALA A 22 11.62 3.09 -4.11
C ALA A 22 11.13 3.47 -2.71
N PHE A 23 10.01 2.91 -2.26
CA PHE A 23 9.36 3.28 -1.01
C PHE A 23 10.21 2.88 0.20
N SER A 24 10.69 1.64 0.26
CA SER A 24 11.42 1.10 1.42
C SER A 24 12.65 1.92 1.83
N PRO A 25 13.58 2.29 0.93
CA PRO A 25 14.77 3.06 1.31
C PRO A 25 14.51 4.57 1.44
N TYR A 26 13.60 5.16 0.67
CA TYR A 26 13.46 6.62 0.59
C TYR A 26 12.36 7.21 1.48
N PHE A 27 11.33 6.43 1.84
CA PHE A 27 10.20 7.00 2.57
C PHE A 27 10.55 7.43 3.99
N GLY A 28 11.41 6.68 4.69
CA GLY A 28 11.93 7.08 6.00
C GLY A 28 12.71 8.40 5.93
N LEU A 29 13.51 8.61 4.88
CA LEU A 29 14.23 9.86 4.65
C LEU A 29 13.28 11.02 4.33
N TYR A 30 12.20 10.76 3.59
CA TYR A 30 11.14 11.74 3.35
C TYR A 30 10.48 12.19 4.66
N LEU A 31 10.10 11.26 5.53
CA LEU A 31 9.54 11.59 6.85
C LEU A 31 10.53 12.36 7.73
N GLN A 32 11.81 11.98 7.69
CA GLN A 32 12.87 12.73 8.37
C GLN A 32 13.01 14.16 7.84
N SER A 33 12.86 14.37 6.53
CA SER A 33 12.89 15.71 5.91
C SER A 33 11.72 16.61 6.35
N LEU A 34 10.61 16.00 6.79
CA LEU A 34 9.47 16.68 7.41
C LEU A 34 9.70 16.98 8.91
N SER A 35 10.90 16.73 9.43
CA SER A 35 11.28 16.90 10.84
C SER A 35 10.54 15.98 11.81
N PHE A 36 10.03 14.83 11.36
CA PHE A 36 9.49 13.81 12.26
C PHE A 36 10.60 13.16 13.08
N SER A 37 10.29 12.81 14.33
CA SER A 37 11.24 12.12 15.22
C SER A 37 11.45 10.67 14.79
N ALA A 38 12.55 10.06 15.24
CA ALA A 38 12.80 8.63 14.99
C ALA A 38 11.68 7.73 15.53
N TRP A 39 11.06 8.13 16.65
CA TRP A 39 9.89 7.46 17.22
C TRP A 39 8.68 7.52 16.28
N ASP A 40 8.36 8.71 15.78
CA ASP A 40 7.23 8.92 14.86
C ASP A 40 7.40 8.14 13.56
N ILE A 41 8.61 8.17 13.00
CA ILE A 41 8.96 7.41 11.80
C ILE A 41 8.80 5.91 12.06
N GLY A 42 9.27 5.41 13.20
CA GLY A 42 9.08 4.03 13.60
C GLY A 42 7.60 3.63 13.69
N LEU A 43 6.79 4.48 14.30
CA LEU A 43 5.35 4.23 14.42
C LEU A 43 4.67 4.21 13.04
N LEU A 44 4.93 5.21 12.20
CA LEU A 44 4.39 5.31 10.84
C LEU A 44 4.80 4.09 10.00
N MET A 45 6.09 3.74 10.02
CA MET A 45 6.59 2.61 9.25
C MET A 45 6.02 1.27 9.72
N SER A 46 5.79 1.08 11.02
CA SER A 46 5.21 -0.15 11.57
C SER A 46 3.80 -0.47 11.04
N GLN A 47 3.06 0.54 10.56
CA GLN A 47 1.70 0.36 10.06
C GLN A 47 1.66 -0.58 8.84
N MET A 48 2.70 -0.57 8.00
CA MET A 48 2.78 -1.50 6.85
C MET A 48 2.84 -2.95 7.31
N GLN A 49 3.59 -3.24 8.36
CA GLN A 49 3.78 -4.57 8.92
C GLN A 49 2.50 -5.04 9.63
N LEU A 50 1.84 -4.14 10.36
CA LEU A 50 0.52 -4.40 10.95
C LEU A 50 -0.50 -4.77 9.88
N MET A 51 -0.58 -4.01 8.78
CA MET A 51 -1.53 -4.31 7.72
C MET A 51 -1.21 -5.62 7.00
N ARG A 52 0.06 -6.04 6.90
CA ARG A 52 0.40 -7.38 6.39
C ARG A 52 -0.16 -8.51 7.24
N LEU A 53 -0.40 -8.28 8.54
CA LEU A 53 -1.05 -9.26 9.41
C LEU A 53 -2.57 -9.26 9.21
N PHE A 54 -3.21 -8.09 9.25
CA PHE A 54 -4.68 -8.02 9.26
C PHE A 54 -5.31 -8.12 7.88
N ALA A 55 -4.68 -7.51 6.87
CA ALA A 55 -5.33 -7.28 5.60
C ALA A 55 -5.59 -8.55 4.76
N PRO A 56 -4.74 -9.60 4.75
CA PRO A 56 -5.07 -10.84 4.05
C PRO A 56 -6.35 -11.50 4.58
N TYR A 57 -6.60 -11.44 5.89
CA TYR A 57 -7.83 -11.97 6.47
C TYR A 57 -9.06 -11.16 6.06
N LEU A 58 -8.95 -9.83 6.10
CA LEU A 58 -10.04 -8.93 5.72
C LEU A 58 -10.36 -9.04 4.22
N TRP A 59 -9.36 -8.91 3.35
CA TRP A 59 -9.55 -8.96 1.91
C TRP A 59 -9.89 -10.36 1.41
N GLY A 60 -9.34 -11.43 2.02
CA GLY A 60 -9.73 -12.80 1.72
C GLY A 60 -11.22 -13.04 1.99
N ALA A 61 -11.70 -12.67 3.19
CA ALA A 61 -13.12 -12.79 3.53
C ALA A 61 -14.01 -11.92 2.64
N LEU A 62 -13.57 -10.70 2.30
CA LEU A 62 -14.32 -9.79 1.43
C LEU A 62 -14.39 -10.31 -0.01
N ALA A 63 -13.28 -10.83 -0.54
CA ALA A 63 -13.16 -11.41 -1.87
C ALA A 63 -14.05 -12.65 -2.04
N ASP A 64 -14.12 -13.50 -1.01
CA ASP A 64 -14.93 -14.71 -1.03
C ASP A 64 -16.43 -14.41 -0.96
N ARG A 65 -16.84 -13.36 -0.24
CA ARG A 65 -18.26 -12.92 -0.19
C ARG A 65 -18.71 -12.23 -1.46
N LEU A 66 -17.83 -11.47 -2.12
CA LEU A 66 -18.20 -10.63 -3.27
C LEU A 66 -18.03 -11.34 -4.61
N GLY A 67 -17.24 -12.42 -4.70
CA GLY A 67 -16.99 -13.17 -5.93
C GLY A 67 -16.31 -12.39 -7.07
N ARG A 68 -15.98 -11.11 -6.86
CA ARG A 68 -15.45 -10.16 -7.88
C ARG A 68 -14.05 -9.66 -7.53
N ARG A 69 -13.11 -10.60 -7.34
CA ARG A 69 -11.70 -10.35 -6.93
C ARG A 69 -11.02 -9.25 -7.75
N LEU A 70 -11.19 -9.26 -9.08
CA LEU A 70 -10.52 -8.32 -9.97
C LEU A 70 -11.00 -6.86 -9.81
N ALA A 71 -12.29 -6.65 -9.49
CA ALA A 71 -12.84 -5.30 -9.29
C ALA A 71 -12.33 -4.69 -7.98
N ILE A 72 -12.20 -5.53 -6.95
CA ILE A 72 -11.67 -5.14 -5.63
C ILE A 72 -10.21 -4.67 -5.76
N VAL A 73 -9.36 -5.45 -6.44
CA VAL A 73 -7.95 -5.08 -6.65
C VAL A 73 -7.82 -3.75 -7.40
N ARG A 74 -8.66 -3.52 -8.43
CA ARG A 74 -8.65 -2.25 -9.19
C ARG A 74 -9.05 -1.05 -8.32
N LEU A 75 -10.11 -1.19 -7.53
CA LEU A 75 -10.56 -0.14 -6.63
C LEU A 75 -9.51 0.15 -5.56
N ALA A 76 -8.92 -0.90 -4.97
CA ALA A 76 -7.86 -0.77 -3.98
C ALA A 76 -6.60 -0.10 -4.57
N ALA A 77 -6.24 -0.40 -5.82
CA ALA A 77 -5.14 0.28 -6.50
C ALA A 77 -5.40 1.79 -6.67
N LEU A 78 -6.62 2.17 -7.07
CA LEU A 78 -7.01 3.60 -7.18
C LEU A 78 -6.99 4.30 -5.81
N LEU A 79 -7.52 3.66 -4.78
CA LEU A 79 -7.52 4.22 -3.42
C LEU A 79 -6.12 4.30 -2.83
N SER A 80 -5.24 3.35 -3.14
CA SER A 80 -3.81 3.39 -2.77
C SER A 80 -3.11 4.56 -3.44
N LEU A 81 -3.39 4.82 -4.72
CA LEU A 81 -2.85 5.97 -5.42
C LEU A 81 -3.28 7.28 -4.77
N LEU A 82 -4.57 7.44 -4.47
CA LEU A 82 -5.09 8.62 -3.78
C LEU A 82 -4.49 8.78 -2.38
N GLY A 83 -4.36 7.67 -1.63
CA GLY A 83 -3.69 7.65 -0.33
C GLY A 83 -2.25 8.12 -0.41
N PHE A 84 -1.48 7.61 -1.38
CA PHE A 84 -0.10 8.04 -1.60
C PHE A 84 -0.01 9.51 -2.04
N SER A 85 -0.90 9.97 -2.93
CA SER A 85 -0.94 11.38 -3.34
C SER A 85 -1.22 12.34 -2.19
N SER A 86 -1.95 11.90 -1.15
CA SER A 86 -2.21 12.74 0.02
C SER A 86 -0.95 13.13 0.80
N PHE A 87 0.12 12.32 0.74
CA PHE A 87 1.39 12.63 1.42
C PHE A 87 1.99 13.97 0.97
N PHE A 88 1.81 14.36 -0.30
CA PHE A 88 2.34 15.63 -0.81
C PHE A 88 1.70 16.87 -0.19
N ALA A 89 0.48 16.76 0.34
CA ALA A 89 -0.25 17.87 0.96
C ALA A 89 -0.18 17.86 2.49
N VAL A 90 0.17 16.72 3.09
CA VAL A 90 0.09 16.50 4.53
C VAL A 90 1.44 16.75 5.20
N ARG A 91 1.45 17.54 6.28
CA ARG A 91 2.65 17.77 7.09
C ARG A 91 2.51 17.46 8.58
N SER A 92 1.28 17.31 9.07
CA SER A 92 1.03 16.92 10.46
C SER A 92 1.13 15.41 10.65
N PHE A 93 1.66 14.99 11.80
CA PHE A 93 1.81 13.58 12.15
C PHE A 93 0.51 12.77 12.05
N GLU A 94 -0.59 13.27 12.63
CA GLU A 94 -1.86 12.56 12.66
C GLU A 94 -2.41 12.28 11.26
N ALA A 95 -2.39 13.29 10.39
CA ALA A 95 -2.82 13.12 9.01
C ALA A 95 -1.87 12.19 8.22
N MET A 96 -0.56 12.20 8.51
CA MET A 96 0.39 11.25 7.91
C MET A 96 0.08 9.81 8.36
N LEU A 97 -0.29 9.63 9.63
CA LEU A 97 -0.66 8.35 10.21
C LEU A 97 -1.94 7.77 9.62
N VAL A 98 -2.95 8.60 9.39
CA VAL A 98 -4.19 8.20 8.70
C VAL A 98 -3.90 7.87 7.22
N ALA A 99 -3.13 8.71 6.53
CA ALA A 99 -2.79 8.49 5.14
C ALA A 99 -1.96 7.20 4.94
N MET A 100 -1.00 6.92 5.83
CA MET A 100 -0.23 5.68 5.84
C MET A 100 -1.11 4.47 6.14
N ALA A 101 -2.05 4.57 7.10
CA ALA A 101 -2.98 3.48 7.39
C ALA A 101 -3.85 3.13 6.18
N LEU A 102 -4.40 4.15 5.50
CA LEU A 102 -5.21 3.96 4.30
C LEU A 102 -4.38 3.33 3.18
N LEU A 103 -3.18 3.87 2.91
CA LEU A 103 -2.27 3.30 1.92
C LEU A 103 -1.97 1.84 2.25
N ALA A 104 -1.57 1.52 3.48
CA ALA A 104 -1.21 0.16 3.89
C ALA A 104 -2.40 -0.82 3.81
N PHE A 105 -3.61 -0.35 4.14
CA PHE A 105 -4.83 -1.16 4.04
C PHE A 105 -5.25 -1.46 2.60
N PHE A 106 -5.17 -0.48 1.70
CA PHE A 106 -5.54 -0.70 0.30
C PHE A 106 -4.42 -1.37 -0.51
N TRP A 107 -3.16 -1.06 -0.20
CA TRP A 107 -2.01 -1.67 -0.87
C TRP A 107 -1.94 -3.17 -0.62
N SER A 108 -2.28 -3.60 0.59
CA SER A 108 -2.29 -5.02 0.95
C SER A 108 -3.35 -5.83 0.20
N ALA A 109 -4.41 -5.22 -0.33
CA ALA A 109 -5.38 -5.85 -1.21
C ALA A 109 -4.80 -6.23 -2.58
N ALA A 110 -3.68 -5.59 -2.97
CA ALA A 110 -3.03 -5.79 -4.25
C ALA A 110 -2.19 -7.08 -4.27
N LEU A 111 -1.90 -7.67 -3.10
CA LEU A 111 -1.26 -8.97 -3.04
C LEU A 111 -2.30 -10.05 -3.40
N PRO A 112 -2.08 -10.84 -4.47
CA PRO A 112 -2.92 -11.98 -4.81
C PRO A 112 -2.84 -13.09 -3.75
#